data_AF-A0A1I6ZRP0-F1
#
_entry.id   AF-A0A1I6ZRP0-F1
#
_cell.length_a   1.000
_cell.length_b   1.000
_cell.length_c   1.000
_cell.angle_alpha   90.00
_cell.angle_beta   90.00
_cell.angle_gamma   90.00
#
_symmetry.space_group_name_H-M   'P 1'
#
loop_
_entity.id
_entity.type
_entity.pdbx_description
1 polymer ?
#
loop_
_entity_poly.entity_id
_entity_poly.type
_entity_poly.pdbx_seq_one_letter_code
_entity_poly.pdbx_strand_id
1 'polypeptide(L)'
;MLGGAVAAVPARLLAAAAGLPVPAVRQERLRGLAEAALDGRLDGGRLRALPAEQALAEVRELPGIGPFSADLVVVRGAGAPDVLPAAEARLHEEMAHRYGRAGPSPEALARIAEGGRPCRSWVAVLLRAAREERTARGRRLSPAGGRRWRWCRARRRCGRRRPAGPPGARGSRRRRRSRRSARRRPRRRRRG
;
A
#
# COMPACT_ATOMS: atom_id res chain seq x y z
N MET A 1 -6.31 4.03 19.29
CA MET A 1 -5.04 4.79 19.31
C MET A 1 -4.03 4.20 18.32
N LEU A 2 -4.16 4.47 17.01
CA LEU A 2 -3.24 3.99 15.95
C LEU A 2 -2.53 5.16 15.21
N GLY A 3 -2.44 6.34 15.82
CA GLY A 3 -1.99 7.57 15.13
C GLY A 3 -0.47 7.79 15.04
N GLY A 4 0.35 7.05 15.80
CA GLY A 4 1.78 7.39 15.97
C GLY A 4 2.68 7.12 14.75
N ALA A 5 2.34 6.13 13.92
CA ALA A 5 3.22 5.72 12.81
C ALA A 5 2.99 6.50 11.51
N VAL A 6 1.79 7.07 11.30
CA VAL A 6 1.45 7.79 10.06
C VAL A 6 1.97 9.23 10.11
N ALA A 7 1.92 9.90 11.27
CA ALA A 7 2.46 11.26 11.44
C ALA A 7 3.98 11.35 11.18
N ALA A 8 4.71 10.24 11.41
CA ALA A 8 6.14 10.17 11.12
C ALA A 8 6.45 10.21 9.61
N VAL A 9 5.50 9.89 8.73
CA VAL A 9 5.75 9.80 7.29
C VAL A 9 5.81 11.18 6.62
N PRO A 10 4.86 12.11 6.85
CA PRO A 10 4.97 13.48 6.33
C PRO A 10 6.24 14.20 6.81
N ALA A 11 6.57 14.13 8.10
CA ALA A 11 7.78 14.77 8.64
C ALA A 11 9.07 14.22 7.98
N ARG A 12 9.14 12.90 7.76
CA ARG A 12 10.28 12.28 7.05
C ARG A 12 10.34 12.65 5.57
N LEU A 13 9.18 12.78 4.91
CA LEU A 13 9.12 13.25 3.53
C LEU A 13 9.60 14.69 3.43
N LEU A 14 9.15 15.57 4.34
CA LEU A 14 9.56 16.96 4.41
C LEU A 14 11.09 17.09 4.56
N ALA A 15 11.68 16.32 5.48
CA ALA A 15 13.12 16.31 5.70
C ALA A 15 13.92 15.77 4.49
N ALA A 16 13.38 14.82 3.74
CA ALA A 16 14.07 14.15 2.64
C ALA A 16 13.82 14.76 1.25
N ALA A 17 12.79 15.60 1.09
CA ALA A 17 12.25 16.00 -0.22
C ALA A 17 13.31 16.58 -1.18
N ALA A 18 14.18 17.47 -0.69
CA ALA A 18 15.24 18.11 -1.49
C ALA A 18 16.33 17.13 -1.97
N GLY A 19 16.50 16.00 -1.27
CA GLY A 19 17.49 14.97 -1.61
C GLY A 19 16.95 13.84 -2.49
N LEU A 20 15.68 13.87 -2.88
CA LEU A 20 15.10 12.82 -3.72
C LEU A 20 15.61 12.91 -5.16
N PRO A 21 15.91 11.78 -5.82
CA PRO A 21 16.40 11.74 -7.21
C PRO A 21 15.25 11.96 -8.21
N VAL A 22 14.59 13.12 -8.11
CA VAL A 22 13.50 13.58 -8.96
C VAL A 22 13.73 15.05 -9.33
N PRO A 23 13.13 15.57 -10.43
CA PRO A 23 13.29 16.97 -10.81
C PRO A 23 12.92 17.94 -9.66
N ALA A 24 13.58 19.09 -9.59
CA ALA A 24 13.40 20.09 -8.52
C ALA A 24 11.93 20.48 -8.31
N VAL A 25 11.19 20.75 -9.39
CA VAL A 25 9.74 21.03 -9.33
C VAL A 25 8.93 19.92 -8.64
N ARG A 26 9.35 18.65 -8.73
CA ARG A 26 8.70 17.55 -8.02
C ARG A 26 9.12 17.49 -6.56
N GLN A 27 10.37 17.84 -6.23
CA GLN A 27 10.81 17.96 -4.85
C GLN A 27 10.01 19.05 -4.11
N GLU A 28 9.82 20.21 -4.72
CA GLU A 28 9.00 21.31 -4.19
C GLU A 28 7.54 20.89 -3.96
N ARG A 29 6.93 20.20 -4.92
CA ARG A 29 5.57 19.67 -4.76
C ARG A 29 5.47 18.66 -3.62
N LEU A 30 6.43 17.73 -3.52
CA LEU A 30 6.47 16.75 -2.43
C LEU A 30 6.64 17.42 -1.07
N ARG A 31 7.42 18.51 -1.01
CA ARG A 31 7.56 19.34 0.18
C ARG A 31 6.21 19.96 0.58
N GLY A 32 5.54 20.64 -0.35
CA GLY A 32 4.23 21.26 -0.09
C GLY A 32 3.14 20.26 0.29
N LEU A 33 3.17 19.05 -0.29
CA LEU A 33 2.26 17.97 0.13
C LEU A 33 2.58 17.45 1.55
N ALA A 34 3.86 17.38 1.93
CA ALA A 34 4.26 16.99 3.28
C ALA A 34 3.82 18.02 4.31
N GLU A 35 4.00 19.31 4.02
CA GLU A 35 3.52 20.43 4.85
C GLU A 35 1.99 20.38 4.98
N ALA A 36 1.25 20.27 3.88
CA ALA A 36 -0.21 20.14 3.92
C ALA A 36 -0.72 18.93 4.72
N ALA A 37 0.04 17.82 4.75
CA ALA A 37 -0.28 16.67 5.58
C ALA A 37 0.01 16.91 7.08
N LEU A 38 1.09 17.62 7.41
CA LEU A 38 1.41 18.01 8.78
C LEU A 38 0.39 19.03 9.33
N ASP A 39 -0.11 19.91 8.47
CA ASP A 39 -1.15 20.90 8.79
C ASP A 39 -2.56 20.30 8.82
N GLY A 40 -2.70 18.98 8.61
CA GLY A 40 -3.97 18.26 8.63
C GLY A 40 -4.87 18.49 7.42
N ARG A 41 -4.47 19.31 6.44
CA ARG A 41 -5.23 19.52 5.18
C ARG A 41 -5.39 18.23 4.38
N LEU A 42 -4.37 17.37 4.41
CA LEU A 42 -4.36 16.00 3.84
C LEU A 42 -4.65 14.91 4.89
N ASP A 43 -5.51 15.17 5.88
CA ASP A 43 -6.02 14.13 6.76
C ASP A 43 -7.24 13.40 6.16
N GLY A 44 -7.21 12.07 6.14
CA GLY A 44 -8.28 11.27 5.55
C GLY A 44 -9.60 11.35 6.31
N GLY A 45 -9.56 11.49 7.64
CA GLY A 45 -10.77 11.66 8.46
C GLY A 45 -11.45 13.00 8.16
N ARG A 46 -10.66 14.08 8.18
CA ARG A 46 -11.08 15.43 7.82
C ARG A 46 -11.69 15.48 6.43
N LEU A 47 -10.99 14.98 5.41
CA LEU A 47 -11.46 15.03 4.02
C LEU A 47 -12.77 14.24 3.83
N ARG A 48 -12.98 13.14 4.57
CA ARG A 48 -14.26 12.40 4.52
C ARG A 48 -15.41 13.09 5.28
N ALA A 49 -15.10 13.99 6.21
CA ALA A 49 -16.10 14.75 6.96
C ALA A 49 -16.63 15.95 6.17
N LEU A 50 -15.92 16.41 5.14
CA LEU A 50 -16.34 17.48 4.26
C LEU A 50 -17.34 16.99 3.19
N PRO A 51 -18.21 17.88 2.68
CA PRO A 51 -18.90 17.65 1.42
C PRO A 51 -17.89 17.29 0.31
N ALA A 52 -18.20 16.30 -0.51
CA ALA A 52 -17.26 15.76 -1.51
C ALA A 52 -16.67 16.84 -2.44
N GLU A 53 -17.51 17.75 -2.94
CA GLU A 53 -17.07 18.83 -3.81
C GLU A 53 -16.11 19.80 -3.10
N GLN A 54 -16.33 20.07 -1.82
CA GLN A 54 -15.42 20.90 -1.02
C GLN A 54 -14.09 20.19 -0.79
N ALA A 55 -14.11 18.90 -0.45
CA ALA A 55 -12.88 18.11 -0.30
C ALA A 55 -12.06 18.10 -1.60
N LEU A 56 -12.72 17.92 -2.75
CA LEU A 56 -12.08 17.96 -4.07
C LEU A 56 -11.49 19.34 -4.37
N ALA A 57 -12.23 20.41 -4.12
CA ALA A 57 -11.75 21.78 -4.32
C ALA A 57 -10.51 22.07 -3.46
N GLU A 58 -10.56 21.79 -2.16
CA GLU A 58 -9.44 22.04 -1.25
C GLU A 58 -8.18 21.24 -1.61
N VAL A 59 -8.34 20.01 -2.10
CA VAL A 59 -7.23 19.17 -2.54
C VAL A 59 -6.61 19.67 -3.85
N ARG A 60 -7.39 20.31 -4.74
CA ARG A 60 -6.90 20.90 -6.00
C ARG A 60 -6.04 22.14 -5.79
N GLU A 61 -6.19 22.83 -4.67
CA GLU A 61 -5.33 23.96 -4.28
C GLU A 61 -3.89 23.54 -3.93
N LEU A 62 -3.62 22.23 -3.85
CA LEU A 62 -2.29 21.73 -3.51
C LEU A 62 -1.35 21.72 -4.73
N PRO A 63 -0.05 22.02 -4.55
CA PRO A 63 0.91 22.12 -5.65
C PRO A 63 0.95 20.86 -6.53
N GLY A 64 0.62 21.03 -7.82
CA GLY A 64 0.68 19.96 -8.80
C GLY A 64 -0.45 18.92 -8.70
N ILE A 65 -1.52 19.21 -7.98
CA ILE A 65 -2.72 18.37 -7.89
C ILE A 65 -3.80 18.88 -8.85
N GLY A 66 -3.90 18.26 -10.02
CA GLY A 66 -5.00 18.51 -10.96
C GLY A 66 -6.26 17.70 -10.67
N PRO A 67 -7.35 17.87 -11.45
CA PRO A 67 -8.63 17.20 -11.22
C PRO A 67 -8.54 15.69 -11.08
N PHE A 68 -7.80 15.01 -11.97
CA PHE A 68 -7.57 13.57 -11.90
C PHE A 68 -6.90 13.15 -10.58
N SER A 69 -5.86 13.87 -10.16
CA SER A 69 -5.13 13.56 -8.93
C SER A 69 -6.00 13.81 -7.69
N ALA A 70 -6.78 14.90 -7.69
CA ALA A 70 -7.70 15.21 -6.60
C ALA A 70 -8.75 14.13 -6.41
N ASP A 71 -9.36 13.65 -7.50
CA ASP A 71 -10.31 12.55 -7.47
C ASP A 71 -9.68 11.31 -6.82
N LEU A 72 -8.46 10.94 -7.21
CA LEU A 72 -7.77 9.79 -6.62
C LEU A 72 -7.40 10.00 -5.15
N VAL A 73 -7.00 11.21 -4.75
CA VAL A 73 -6.68 11.53 -3.36
C VAL A 73 -7.94 11.41 -2.50
N VAL A 74 -9.07 11.98 -2.90
CA VAL A 74 -10.31 11.93 -2.10
C VAL A 74 -10.93 10.52 -2.10
N VAL A 75 -11.00 9.87 -3.27
CA VAL A 75 -11.67 8.57 -3.43
C VAL A 75 -10.82 7.42 -2.89
N ARG A 76 -9.53 7.37 -3.22
CA ARG A 76 -8.66 6.23 -2.85
C ARG A 76 -7.74 6.53 -1.67
N GLY A 77 -7.23 7.75 -1.58
CA GLY A 77 -6.36 8.17 -0.47
C GLY A 77 -7.14 8.34 0.82
N ALA A 78 -8.15 9.22 0.80
CA ALA A 78 -9.03 9.49 1.92
C ALA A 78 -10.14 8.45 2.05
N GLY A 79 -10.52 7.73 1.00
CA GLY A 79 -11.54 6.68 1.08
C GLY A 79 -12.96 7.25 1.23
N ALA A 80 -13.26 8.41 0.65
CA ALA A 80 -14.62 8.94 0.61
C ALA A 80 -15.55 7.93 -0.08
N PRO A 81 -16.69 7.54 0.53
CA PRO A 81 -17.46 6.37 0.06
C PRO A 81 -18.35 6.65 -1.17
N ASP A 82 -18.85 7.88 -1.33
CA ASP A 82 -19.89 8.20 -2.32
C ASP A 82 -19.52 9.31 -3.32
N VAL A 83 -18.36 9.18 -3.97
CA VAL A 83 -17.86 10.14 -4.96
C VAL A 83 -17.67 9.44 -6.31
N LEU A 84 -18.16 10.05 -7.39
CA LEU A 84 -17.86 9.61 -8.76
C LEU A 84 -16.63 10.39 -9.27
N PRO A 85 -15.50 9.74 -9.56
CA PRO A 85 -14.36 10.40 -10.20
C PRO A 85 -14.75 10.95 -11.58
N ALA A 86 -14.78 12.28 -11.70
CA ALA A 86 -15.16 12.98 -12.93
C ALA A 86 -14.00 13.13 -13.92
N ALA A 87 -12.75 13.08 -13.45
CA ALA A 87 -11.56 13.26 -14.27
C ALA A 87 -10.79 11.95 -14.52
N GLU A 88 -11.43 10.78 -14.32
CA GLU A 88 -10.81 9.46 -14.47
C GLU A 88 -11.25 8.81 -15.79
N ALA A 89 -10.49 9.07 -16.87
CA ALA A 89 -10.81 8.59 -18.21
C ALA A 89 -10.91 7.06 -18.31
N ARG A 90 -10.07 6.32 -17.57
CA ARG A 90 -10.08 4.84 -17.60
C ARG A 90 -11.32 4.27 -16.90
N LEU A 91 -11.90 4.97 -15.94
CA LEU A 91 -13.17 4.61 -15.32
C LEU A 91 -14.27 4.79 -16.36
N HIS A 92 -14.28 5.95 -17.01
CA HIS A 92 -15.28 6.29 -18.03
C HIS A 92 -15.25 5.31 -19.19
N GLU A 93 -14.07 4.95 -19.69
CA GLU A 93 -13.90 3.90 -20.72
C GLU A 93 -14.46 2.54 -20.28
N GLU A 94 -14.29 2.16 -19.02
CA GLU A 94 -14.81 0.88 -18.52
C GLU A 94 -16.33 0.92 -18.34
N MET A 95 -16.87 2.06 -17.88
CA MET A 95 -18.31 2.28 -17.81
C MET A 95 -18.90 2.23 -19.22
N ALA A 96 -18.32 2.95 -20.17
CA ALA A 96 -18.69 2.93 -21.58
C ALA A 96 -18.74 1.49 -22.13
N HIS A 97 -17.68 0.72 -21.91
CA HIS A 97 -17.59 -0.67 -22.32
C HIS A 97 -18.66 -1.56 -21.68
N ARG A 98 -18.84 -1.50 -20.36
CA ARG A 98 -19.77 -2.39 -19.65
C ARG A 98 -21.24 -2.07 -19.90
N TYR A 99 -21.56 -0.79 -20.08
CA TYR A 99 -22.93 -0.33 -20.28
C TYR A 99 -23.28 -0.14 -21.76
N GLY A 100 -22.42 -0.60 -22.68
CA GLY A 100 -22.68 -0.57 -24.13
C GLY A 100 -22.85 0.83 -24.71
N ARG A 101 -22.15 1.84 -24.16
CA ARG A 101 -22.23 3.23 -24.61
C ARG A 101 -20.94 3.63 -25.31
N ALA A 102 -21.01 3.98 -26.58
CA ALA A 102 -19.89 4.63 -27.28
C ALA A 102 -19.85 6.12 -26.91
N GLY A 103 -18.68 6.62 -26.47
CA GLY A 103 -18.47 8.04 -26.13
C GLY A 103 -19.52 8.64 -25.16
N PRO A 104 -19.81 8.02 -24.01
CA PRO A 104 -20.85 8.52 -23.13
C PRO A 104 -20.47 9.89 -22.56
N SER A 105 -21.42 10.83 -22.58
CA SER A 105 -21.24 12.13 -21.94
C SER A 105 -21.03 11.97 -20.41
N PRO A 106 -20.37 12.92 -19.74
CA PRO A 106 -20.24 12.91 -18.29
C PRO A 106 -21.58 12.75 -17.56
N GLU A 107 -22.64 13.37 -18.06
CA GLU A 107 -23.99 13.30 -17.49
C GLU A 107 -24.61 11.91 -17.66
N ALA A 108 -24.33 11.23 -18.77
CA ALA A 108 -24.76 9.86 -18.98
C ALA A 108 -24.06 8.90 -18.00
N LEU A 109 -22.76 9.09 -17.77
CA LEU A 109 -22.01 8.31 -16.80
C LEU A 109 -22.45 8.61 -15.36
N ALA A 110 -22.74 9.86 -15.04
CA ALA A 110 -23.28 10.26 -13.74
C ALA A 110 -24.60 9.53 -13.43
N ARG A 111 -25.54 9.50 -14.39
CA ARG A 111 -26.81 8.76 -14.24
C ARG A 111 -26.61 7.26 -13.98
N ILE A 112 -25.66 6.63 -14.67
CA ILE A 112 -25.32 5.22 -14.44
C ILE A 112 -24.78 5.04 -13.02
N ALA A 113 -23.93 5.96 -12.56
CA ALA A 113 -23.30 5.88 -11.25
C ALA A 113 -24.31 6.04 -10.09
N GLU A 114 -25.47 6.68 -10.29
CA GLU A 114 -26.48 6.82 -9.24
C GLU A 114 -26.94 5.48 -8.66
N GLY A 115 -26.97 4.41 -9.46
CA GLY A 115 -27.28 3.06 -8.98
C GLY A 115 -26.24 2.46 -8.03
N GLY A 116 -25.05 3.08 -7.93
CA GLY A 116 -23.97 2.69 -7.02
C GLY A 116 -24.01 3.39 -5.66
N ARG A 117 -24.98 4.25 -5.38
CA ARG A 117 -25.12 4.91 -4.06
C ARG A 117 -25.43 3.89 -2.95
N PRO A 118 -24.96 4.13 -1.71
CA PRO A 118 -24.11 5.24 -1.25
C PRO A 118 -22.60 4.94 -1.39
N CYS A 119 -22.21 4.09 -2.34
CA CYS A 119 -20.86 3.53 -2.46
C CYS A 119 -20.24 3.78 -3.84
N ARG A 120 -20.55 4.91 -4.50
CA ARG A 120 -20.10 5.21 -5.87
C ARG A 120 -18.59 5.12 -6.04
N SER A 121 -17.83 5.51 -5.01
CA SER A 121 -16.36 5.41 -4.99
C SER A 121 -15.87 3.96 -5.10
N TRP A 122 -16.49 3.04 -4.35
CA TRP A 122 -16.12 1.63 -4.36
C TRP A 122 -16.46 0.98 -5.69
N VAL A 123 -17.63 1.29 -6.25
CA VAL A 123 -18.00 0.86 -7.61
C VAL A 123 -16.96 1.36 -8.62
N ALA A 124 -16.57 2.63 -8.55
CA ALA A 124 -15.53 3.19 -9.41
C ALA A 124 -14.17 2.48 -9.26
N VAL A 125 -13.74 2.16 -8.03
CA VAL A 125 -12.52 1.38 -7.77
C VAL A 125 -12.59 -0.01 -8.40
N LEU A 126 -13.71 -0.71 -8.25
CA LEU A 126 -13.92 -2.05 -8.80
C LEU A 126 -13.94 -2.05 -10.33
N LEU A 127 -14.63 -1.09 -10.95
CA LEU A 127 -14.63 -0.90 -12.41
C LEU A 127 -13.20 -0.64 -12.90
N ARG A 128 -12.45 0.22 -12.20
CA ARG A 128 -11.04 0.48 -12.54
C ARG A 128 -10.18 -0.77 -12.45
N ALA A 129 -10.30 -1.55 -11.39
CA ALA A 129 -9.59 -2.81 -11.24
C ALA A 129 -9.94 -3.78 -12.39
N ALA A 130 -11.22 -3.94 -12.70
CA ALA A 130 -11.65 -4.83 -13.76
C ALA A 130 -11.17 -4.40 -15.15
N ARG A 131 -11.10 -3.09 -15.44
CA ARG A 131 -10.48 -2.62 -16.69
C ARG A 131 -9.01 -3.01 -16.78
N GLU A 132 -8.26 -2.85 -15.69
CA GLU A 132 -6.84 -3.24 -15.68
C GLU A 132 -6.70 -4.74 -15.96
N GLU A 133 -7.54 -5.59 -15.37
CA GLU A 133 -7.54 -7.03 -15.67
C GLU A 133 -7.94 -7.34 -17.13
N ARG A 134 -9.00 -6.70 -17.65
CA ARG A 134 -9.48 -6.89 -19.03
C ARG A 134 -8.42 -6.48 -20.05
N THR A 135 -7.78 -5.34 -19.84
CA THR A 135 -6.74 -4.82 -20.74
C THR A 135 -5.37 -5.49 -20.52
N ALA A 136 -5.11 -6.04 -19.34
CA ALA A 136 -3.93 -6.87 -19.09
C ALA A 136 -4.04 -8.25 -19.76
N ARG A 137 -5.24 -8.82 -19.90
CA ARG A 137 -5.45 -10.11 -20.60
C ARG A 137 -5.04 -10.08 -22.09
N GLY A 138 -5.03 -8.91 -22.73
CA GLY A 138 -4.47 -8.70 -24.07
C GLY A 138 -2.95 -8.45 -24.09
N ARG A 139 -2.38 -8.01 -22.96
CA ARG A 139 -0.93 -7.89 -22.74
C ARG A 139 -0.40 -9.18 -22.13
N ARG A 140 -0.41 -10.28 -22.88
CA ARG A 140 0.53 -11.37 -22.56
C ARG A 140 1.92 -10.75 -22.61
N LEU A 141 2.55 -10.60 -21.44
CA LEU A 141 3.97 -10.28 -21.36
C LEU A 141 4.68 -11.37 -22.16
N SER A 142 5.18 -11.03 -23.35
CA SER A 142 6.12 -11.90 -24.04
C SER A 142 7.26 -12.21 -23.05
N PRO A 143 7.65 -13.47 -22.85
CA PRO A 143 8.75 -13.82 -21.94
C PRO A 143 10.06 -13.10 -22.31
N ALA A 144 10.18 -12.62 -23.55
CA ALA A 144 11.32 -11.89 -24.08
C ALA A 144 11.03 -10.37 -24.10
N GLY A 145 11.26 -9.68 -22.99
CA GLY A 145 11.07 -8.22 -22.94
C GLY A 145 11.14 -7.63 -21.54
N GLY A 146 12.16 -8.02 -20.78
CA GLY A 146 12.31 -7.60 -19.40
C GLY A 146 12.58 -6.10 -19.25
N ARG A 147 11.69 -5.38 -18.56
CA ARG A 147 12.03 -4.48 -17.46
C ARG A 147 10.99 -4.63 -16.36
N ARG A 148 11.44 -5.34 -15.33
CA ARG A 148 10.68 -5.96 -14.25
C ARG A 148 10.48 -4.95 -13.12
N TRP A 149 9.23 -4.67 -12.73
CA TRP A 149 8.93 -4.00 -11.46
C TRP A 149 9.43 -4.89 -10.31
N ARG A 150 10.59 -4.54 -9.78
CA ARG A 150 11.41 -5.38 -8.88
C ARG A 150 11.02 -5.23 -7.40
N TRP A 151 9.77 -4.95 -7.07
CA TRP A 151 9.38 -4.66 -5.67
C TRP A 151 8.87 -5.86 -4.85
N CYS A 152 8.51 -7.00 -5.45
CA CYS A 152 7.80 -8.07 -4.71
C CYS A 152 8.47 -9.46 -4.62
N ARG A 153 9.76 -9.64 -4.89
CA ARG A 153 10.45 -10.96 -4.72
C ARG A 153 11.65 -10.97 -3.77
N ALA A 154 11.71 -10.08 -2.78
CA ALA A 154 12.72 -10.16 -1.71
C ALA A 154 12.20 -10.85 -0.42
N ARG A 155 10.90 -11.14 -0.30
CA ARG A 155 10.32 -11.62 0.98
C ARG A 155 10.30 -13.13 1.20
N ARG A 156 10.81 -13.96 0.29
CA ARG A 156 10.80 -15.44 0.44
C ARG A 156 12.15 -16.08 0.84
N ARG A 157 13.17 -15.30 1.24
CA ARG A 157 14.47 -15.84 1.69
C ARG A 157 15.07 -15.24 2.98
N CYS A 158 14.33 -14.39 3.71
CA CYS A 158 14.79 -13.85 5.00
C CYS A 158 14.02 -14.37 6.23
N GLY A 159 13.30 -15.48 6.10
CA GLY A 159 12.45 -16.04 7.16
C GLY A 159 13.03 -17.23 7.92
N ARG A 160 14.35 -17.35 8.11
CA ARG A 160 14.98 -18.30 9.08
C ARG A 160 16.37 -17.80 9.50
N ARG A 161 16.44 -16.78 10.36
CA ARG A 161 17.60 -16.59 11.24
C ARG A 161 17.07 -16.40 12.65
N ARG A 162 17.36 -17.37 13.53
CA ARG A 162 17.17 -17.24 14.98
C ARG A 162 18.01 -16.05 15.46
N PRO A 163 17.52 -15.18 16.35
CA PRO A 163 18.35 -14.12 16.92
C PRO A 163 19.48 -14.74 17.75
N ALA A 164 20.69 -14.22 17.57
CA ALA A 164 21.84 -14.52 18.41
C ALA A 164 21.64 -13.91 19.80
N GLY A 165 21.89 -14.68 20.85
CA GLY A 165 21.90 -14.18 22.23
C GLY A 165 23.04 -13.18 22.47
N PRO A 166 22.92 -12.31 23.49
CA PRO A 166 23.89 -11.25 23.75
C PRO A 166 25.27 -11.80 24.19
N PRO A 167 26.36 -11.08 23.90
CA PRO A 167 27.71 -11.54 24.17
C PRO A 167 28.17 -11.23 25.59
N GLY A 168 28.73 -12.23 26.27
CA GLY A 168 29.80 -12.01 27.26
C GLY A 168 29.43 -12.21 28.74
N ALA A 169 29.68 -13.41 29.25
CA ALA A 169 30.23 -13.59 30.59
C ALA A 169 31.26 -14.73 30.51
N ARG A 170 32.55 -14.36 30.44
CA ARG A 170 33.67 -15.30 30.61
C ARG A 170 33.77 -15.62 32.10
N GLY A 171 33.69 -16.90 32.45
CA GLY A 171 33.89 -17.37 33.82
C GLY A 171 34.31 -18.83 33.83
N SER A 172 35.62 -19.03 33.95
CA SER A 172 36.33 -20.29 34.07
C SER A 172 35.65 -21.34 34.98
N ARG A 173 35.72 -22.63 34.62
CA ARG A 173 36.57 -23.62 35.34
C ARG A 173 36.34 -25.07 34.88
N ARG A 174 37.48 -25.69 34.57
CA ARG A 174 37.89 -27.08 34.86
C ARG A 174 37.16 -28.23 34.15
N ARG A 175 37.88 -28.72 33.12
CA ARG A 175 38.06 -30.14 32.82
C ARG A 175 38.24 -30.97 34.12
N ARG A 176 37.45 -32.04 34.26
CA ARG A 176 37.87 -33.27 34.95
C ARG A 176 37.42 -34.47 34.13
N ARG A 177 38.42 -35.20 33.61
CA ARG A 177 38.32 -36.57 33.11
C ARG A 177 38.34 -37.55 34.30
N SER A 178 37.90 -38.78 34.02
CA SER A 178 38.00 -40.02 34.83
C SER A 178 36.95 -40.13 35.94
N ARG A 179 36.28 -41.26 36.19
CA ARG A 179 36.77 -42.65 36.22
C ARG A 179 35.69 -43.70 35.91
N ARG A 180 36.18 -44.82 35.34
CA ARG A 180 35.58 -46.16 35.30
C ARG A 180 35.01 -46.62 36.64
N SER A 181 33.87 -47.29 36.61
CA SER A 181 33.54 -48.56 37.31
C SER A 181 32.20 -49.03 36.72
N ALA A 182 32.07 -50.14 35.98
CA ALA A 182 32.34 -51.54 36.29
C ALA A 182 31.68 -51.98 37.61
N ARG A 183 30.45 -52.49 37.51
CA ARG A 183 29.75 -53.51 38.34
C ARG A 183 28.29 -53.51 37.86
N ARG A 184 27.52 -54.60 37.72
CA ARG A 184 27.69 -56.06 37.75
C ARG A 184 26.36 -56.57 37.17
N ARG A 185 26.39 -57.54 36.25
CA ARG A 185 25.19 -58.33 35.89
C ARG A 185 24.80 -59.20 37.10
N PRO A 186 23.52 -59.57 37.21
CA PRO A 186 23.18 -60.94 37.57
C PRO A 186 22.38 -61.62 36.45
N ARG A 187 22.75 -62.87 36.23
CA ARG A 187 22.11 -63.86 35.35
C ARG A 187 21.01 -64.59 36.13
N ARG A 188 19.95 -64.99 35.39
CA ARG A 188 18.97 -66.08 35.65
C ARG A 188 17.91 -65.73 36.71
N ARG A 189 16.62 -66.07 36.51
CA ARG A 189 16.10 -67.40 36.18
C ARG A 189 14.83 -67.35 35.29
N ARG A 190 14.78 -68.28 34.32
CA ARG A 190 13.53 -68.88 33.82
C ARG A 190 13.05 -69.90 34.84
N ARG A 191 11.73 -69.96 35.10
CA ARG A 191 10.88 -71.14 35.36
C ARG A 191 9.50 -70.66 35.82
N GLY A 192 8.45 -71.22 35.25
CA GLY A 192 7.04 -70.86 35.42
C GLY A 192 6.42 -70.72 34.05
#